data_AF-A0A653C4E7-F1
#
_entry.id   AF-A0A653C4E7-F1
#
_cell.length_a   1.000
_cell.length_b   1.000
_cell.length_c   1.000
_cell.angle_alpha   90.00
_cell.angle_beta   90.00
_cell.angle_gamma   90.00
#
_symmetry.space_group_name_H-M   'P 1'
#
loop_
_entity.id
_entity.type
_entity.pdbx_description
1 polymer ?
#
loop_
_entity_poly.entity_id
_entity_poly.type
_entity_poly.pdbx_seq_one_letter_code
_entity_poly.pdbx_strand_id
1 'polypeptide(L)'
;MTMEVEEPPDDQTVEFDMQRDSLLNFLTLNDDICFKNQQKWEPDLTTKEKYDIALNVFRNSKLNFLMRFGKYLHQEHLAYFRRFTDHGEPDCAEIELVLGELSKSCPSNTNSTLVKNRRYEAMKQMIQDDQYFSEIEMMKRNPLLYEQLVGQYLTDDEIRERDKYKMDEQVTFVKILMEGIERDNAEAYSTSALHRRRLNKCVKLIISLASNCCKTNQVHRNEDVHGNVCK
;
A
#
# COMPACT_ATOMS: atom_id res chain seq x y z
N MET A 1 -53.43 -36.63 -20.69
CA MET A 1 -52.19 -36.72 -19.90
C MET A 1 -51.07 -36.93 -20.91
N THR A 2 -50.67 -35.83 -21.54
CA THR A 2 -49.51 -35.81 -22.44
C THR A 2 -48.28 -35.95 -21.55
N MET A 3 -47.63 -37.11 -21.63
CA MET A 3 -46.32 -37.30 -21.02
C MET A 3 -45.33 -36.50 -21.85
N GLU A 4 -44.76 -35.46 -21.25
CA GLU A 4 -43.59 -34.78 -21.78
C GLU A 4 -42.43 -35.79 -21.73
N VAL A 5 -41.95 -36.17 -22.91
CA VAL A 5 -40.73 -36.96 -23.07
C VAL A 5 -39.59 -35.95 -22.92
N GLU A 6 -38.94 -35.95 -21.76
CA GLU A 6 -37.65 -35.26 -21.60
C GLU A 6 -36.63 -35.94 -22.52
N GLU A 7 -36.29 -35.27 -23.63
CA GLU A 7 -35.20 -35.71 -24.51
C GLU A 7 -33.87 -35.70 -23.72
N PRO A 8 -33.02 -36.72 -23.90
CA PRO A 8 -31.74 -36.80 -23.20
C PRO A 8 -30.82 -35.62 -23.60
N PRO A 9 -30.06 -35.05 -22.65
CA PRO A 9 -29.20 -33.90 -22.92
C PRO A 9 -28.11 -34.26 -23.95
N ASP A 10 -27.95 -33.39 -24.95
CA ASP A 10 -26.96 -33.49 -26.03
C ASP A 10 -25.52 -33.45 -25.49
N ASP A 11 -24.64 -34.32 -25.99
CA ASP A 11 -23.30 -34.62 -25.43
C ASP A 11 -22.39 -33.36 -25.38
N GLN A 12 -22.60 -32.41 -26.30
CA GLN A 12 -21.86 -31.13 -26.37
C GLN A 12 -22.22 -30.14 -25.24
N THR A 13 -23.44 -30.24 -24.69
CA THR A 13 -23.90 -29.35 -23.60
C THR A 13 -23.27 -29.72 -22.26
N VAL A 14 -22.97 -31.01 -22.05
CA VAL A 14 -22.36 -31.51 -20.81
C VAL A 14 -20.91 -31.06 -20.68
N GLU A 15 -20.13 -31.12 -21.77
CA GLU A 15 -18.73 -30.67 -21.77
C GLU A 15 -18.59 -29.16 -21.57
N PHE A 16 -19.53 -28.39 -22.12
CA PHE A 16 -19.61 -26.93 -21.95
C PHE A 16 -19.81 -26.54 -20.49
N ASP A 17 -20.73 -27.21 -19.79
CA ASP A 17 -21.03 -26.95 -18.39
C ASP A 17 -19.86 -27.33 -17.49
N MET A 18 -19.16 -28.43 -17.77
CA MET A 18 -17.97 -28.85 -17.00
C MET A 18 -16.82 -27.83 -17.08
N GLN A 19 -16.53 -27.30 -18.26
CA GLN A 19 -15.47 -26.30 -18.44
C GLN A 19 -15.83 -24.96 -17.76
N ARG A 20 -17.10 -24.55 -17.85
CA ARG A 20 -17.62 -23.38 -17.11
C ARG A 20 -17.48 -23.57 -15.60
N ASP A 21 -17.86 -24.73 -15.09
CA ASP A 21 -17.87 -24.95 -13.65
C ASP A 21 -16.45 -25.04 -13.09
N SER A 22 -15.52 -25.62 -13.85
CA SER A 22 -14.08 -25.59 -13.53
C SER A 22 -13.54 -24.16 -13.45
N LEU A 23 -13.87 -23.31 -14.44
CA LEU A 23 -13.51 -21.90 -14.47
C LEU A 23 -14.04 -21.12 -13.25
N LEU A 24 -15.32 -21.31 -12.92
CA LEU A 24 -15.95 -20.61 -11.80
C LEU A 24 -15.37 -21.07 -10.46
N ASN A 25 -15.14 -22.37 -10.30
CA ASN A 25 -14.48 -22.91 -9.11
C ASN A 25 -13.07 -22.34 -8.95
N PHE A 26 -12.30 -22.23 -10.02
CA PHE A 26 -10.99 -21.57 -9.99
C PHE A 26 -11.07 -20.13 -9.47
N LEU A 27 -12.06 -19.34 -9.92
CA LEU A 27 -12.26 -17.98 -9.41
C LEU A 27 -12.57 -17.96 -7.91
N THR A 28 -13.38 -18.89 -7.39
CA THR A 28 -13.75 -18.90 -5.97
C THR A 28 -12.58 -19.14 -5.01
N LEU A 29 -11.50 -19.77 -5.50
CA LEU A 29 -10.28 -20.04 -4.73
C LEU A 29 -9.37 -18.80 -4.60
N ASN A 30 -9.59 -17.76 -5.40
CA ASN A 30 -8.79 -16.55 -5.36
C ASN A 30 -9.37 -15.55 -4.34
N ASP A 31 -8.59 -15.23 -3.31
CA ASP A 31 -9.02 -14.32 -2.24
C ASP A 31 -8.94 -12.83 -2.63
N ASP A 32 -8.15 -12.49 -3.65
CA ASP A 32 -7.99 -11.11 -4.14
C ASP A 32 -9.18 -10.59 -4.97
N ILE A 33 -10.21 -11.41 -5.16
CA ILE A 33 -11.37 -11.11 -6.02
C ILE A 33 -12.54 -10.57 -5.20
N CYS A 34 -13.03 -9.38 -5.56
CA CYS A 34 -14.23 -8.78 -4.99
C CYS A 34 -15.50 -9.19 -5.77
N PHE A 35 -16.21 -10.21 -5.28
CA PHE A 35 -17.46 -10.72 -5.87
C PHE A 35 -18.69 -9.84 -5.57
N LYS A 36 -18.67 -9.07 -4.48
CA LYS A 36 -19.72 -8.11 -4.13
C LYS A 36 -19.11 -7.00 -3.28
N ASN A 37 -19.65 -5.78 -3.37
CA ASN A 37 -19.32 -4.73 -2.43
C ASN A 37 -19.92 -5.06 -1.07
N GLN A 38 -19.11 -5.60 -0.16
CA GLN A 38 -19.51 -5.99 1.19
C GLN A 38 -19.28 -4.85 2.17
N GLN A 39 -20.20 -4.67 3.11
CA GLN A 39 -20.02 -3.73 4.21
C GLN A 39 -19.16 -4.36 5.31
N LYS A 40 -18.46 -3.54 6.11
CA LYS A 40 -17.57 -4.02 7.20
C LYS A 40 -18.27 -4.95 8.23
N TRP A 41 -19.59 -4.86 8.33
CA TRP A 41 -20.41 -5.63 9.28
C TRP A 41 -21.01 -6.91 8.68
N GLU A 42 -20.84 -7.14 7.39
CA GLU A 42 -21.31 -8.36 6.74
C GLU A 42 -20.29 -9.49 6.91
N PRO A 43 -20.74 -10.75 7.07
CA PRO A 43 -19.84 -11.89 7.08
C PRO A 43 -19.19 -12.11 5.71
N ASP A 44 -18.02 -12.74 5.70
CA ASP A 44 -17.32 -13.11 4.47
C ASP A 44 -18.17 -14.06 3.62
N LEU A 45 -18.11 -13.88 2.29
CA LEU A 45 -18.84 -14.72 1.34
C LEU A 45 -18.31 -16.16 1.38
N THR A 46 -19.22 -17.12 1.47
CA THR A 46 -18.90 -18.53 1.33
C THR A 46 -18.50 -18.86 -0.11
N THR A 47 -17.74 -19.94 -0.31
CA THR A 47 -17.33 -20.39 -1.66
C THR A 47 -18.53 -20.63 -2.59
N LYS A 48 -19.62 -21.18 -2.03
CA LYS A 48 -20.88 -21.39 -2.76
C LYS A 48 -21.51 -20.07 -3.22
N GLU A 49 -21.59 -19.07 -2.34
CA GLU A 49 -22.14 -17.76 -2.70
C GLU A 49 -21.26 -17.03 -3.72
N LYS A 50 -19.93 -17.15 -3.61
CA LYS A 50 -18.99 -16.63 -4.62
C LYS A 50 -19.27 -17.26 -6.00
N TYR A 51 -19.45 -18.58 -6.03
CA TYR A 51 -19.79 -19.32 -7.25
C TYR A 51 -21.12 -18.85 -7.84
N ASP A 52 -22.17 -18.77 -7.02
CA ASP A 52 -23.51 -18.36 -7.48
C ASP A 52 -23.52 -16.93 -8.06
N ILE A 53 -22.78 -16.01 -7.44
CA ILE A 53 -22.61 -14.64 -7.95
C ILE A 53 -21.87 -14.65 -9.28
N ALA A 54 -20.77 -15.38 -9.40
CA ALA A 54 -19.98 -15.45 -10.62
C ALA A 54 -20.76 -16.11 -11.76
N LEU A 55 -21.51 -17.17 -11.47
CA LEU A 55 -22.41 -17.85 -12.40
C LEU A 55 -23.51 -16.91 -12.90
N ASN A 56 -24.12 -16.14 -12.01
CA ASN A 56 -25.15 -15.17 -12.39
C ASN A 56 -24.58 -14.10 -13.34
N VAL A 57 -23.41 -13.54 -13.03
CA VAL A 57 -22.73 -12.58 -13.92
C VAL A 57 -22.42 -13.21 -15.28
N PHE A 58 -21.91 -14.45 -15.30
CA PHE A 58 -21.59 -15.18 -16.52
C PHE A 58 -22.82 -15.41 -17.41
N ARG A 59 -23.96 -15.79 -16.81
CA ARG A 59 -25.22 -16.02 -17.52
C ARG A 59 -25.80 -14.73 -18.09
N ASN A 60 -25.68 -13.62 -17.36
CA ASN A 60 -26.22 -12.33 -17.79
C ASN A 60 -25.43 -11.72 -18.94
N SER A 61 -24.10 -11.60 -18.81
CA SER A 61 -23.24 -11.04 -19.85
C SER A 61 -21.81 -11.55 -19.72
N LYS A 62 -21.34 -12.20 -20.79
CA LYS A 62 -19.98 -12.74 -20.88
C LYS A 62 -18.95 -11.61 -20.94
N LEU A 63 -19.29 -10.50 -21.59
CA LEU A 63 -18.47 -9.28 -21.60
C LEU A 63 -18.31 -8.71 -20.18
N ASN A 64 -19.40 -8.55 -19.42
CA ASN A 64 -19.33 -8.04 -18.05
C ASN A 64 -18.49 -8.96 -17.15
N PHE A 65 -18.65 -10.28 -17.33
CA PHE A 65 -17.83 -11.27 -16.64
C PHE A 65 -16.33 -11.08 -16.93
N LEU A 66 -15.93 -10.91 -18.20
CA LEU A 66 -14.54 -10.69 -18.58
C LEU A 66 -14.00 -9.36 -18.05
N MET A 67 -14.78 -8.28 -18.11
CA MET A 67 -14.36 -6.99 -17.57
C MET A 67 -14.11 -7.04 -16.06
N ARG A 68 -14.89 -7.83 -15.33
CA ARG A 68 -14.81 -7.92 -13.87
C ARG A 68 -13.76 -8.91 -13.38
N PHE A 69 -13.74 -10.10 -13.97
CA PHE A 69 -12.94 -11.24 -13.50
C PHE A 69 -11.76 -11.59 -14.41
N GLY A 70 -11.74 -11.09 -15.66
CA GLY A 70 -10.77 -11.48 -16.68
C GLY A 70 -9.31 -11.27 -16.32
N LYS A 71 -9.00 -10.28 -15.48
CA LYS A 71 -7.63 -10.03 -14.99
C LYS A 71 -7.09 -11.11 -14.05
N TYR A 72 -7.97 -11.93 -13.47
CA TYR A 72 -7.61 -13.04 -12.58
C TYR A 72 -7.64 -14.39 -13.31
N LEU A 73 -8.02 -14.42 -14.59
CA LEU A 73 -8.08 -15.65 -15.37
C LEU A 73 -6.73 -15.99 -16.00
N HIS A 74 -6.45 -17.29 -16.07
CA HIS A 74 -5.32 -17.82 -16.83
C HIS A 74 -5.59 -17.83 -18.34
N GLN A 75 -4.53 -17.94 -19.12
CA GLN A 75 -4.61 -17.96 -20.58
C GLN A 75 -5.49 -19.11 -21.10
N GLU A 76 -5.47 -20.27 -20.42
CA GLU A 76 -6.30 -21.43 -20.74
C GLU A 76 -7.80 -21.11 -20.60
N HIS A 77 -8.15 -20.37 -19.54
CA HIS A 77 -9.49 -19.90 -19.31
C HIS A 77 -9.92 -18.81 -20.28
N LEU A 78 -9.01 -17.96 -20.76
CA LEU A 78 -9.31 -16.96 -21.80
C LEU A 78 -9.55 -17.61 -23.16
N ALA A 79 -8.91 -18.74 -23.46
CA ALA A 79 -9.14 -19.49 -24.69
C ALA A 79 -10.59 -20.00 -24.78
N TYR A 80 -11.19 -20.38 -23.66
CA TYR A 80 -12.61 -20.74 -23.56
C TYR A 80 -13.56 -19.64 -24.03
N PHE A 81 -13.18 -18.36 -23.96
CA PHE A 81 -14.05 -17.27 -24.40
C PHE A 81 -13.98 -16.98 -25.91
N ARG A 82 -13.00 -17.54 -26.62
CA ARG A 82 -12.86 -17.37 -28.09
C ARG A 82 -14.01 -17.99 -28.88
N ARG A 83 -14.75 -18.94 -28.31
CA ARG A 83 -15.95 -19.49 -28.97
C ARG A 83 -17.19 -18.60 -28.85
N PHE A 84 -17.12 -17.53 -28.07
CA PHE A 84 -18.18 -16.50 -27.99
C PHE A 84 -17.88 -15.29 -28.88
N THR A 85 -16.78 -15.29 -29.63
CA THR A 85 -16.46 -14.24 -30.61
C THR A 85 -17.07 -14.52 -31.99
N ASP A 86 -17.70 -15.68 -32.17
CA ASP A 86 -18.42 -15.98 -33.41
C ASP A 86 -19.66 -15.07 -33.55
N HIS A 87 -20.03 -14.75 -34.80
CA HIS A 87 -21.03 -13.74 -35.17
C HIS A 87 -22.48 -13.98 -34.69
N GLY A 88 -22.70 -14.89 -33.74
CA GLY A 88 -24.01 -15.26 -33.19
C GLY A 88 -24.34 -14.67 -31.81
N GLU A 89 -23.35 -14.20 -31.03
CA GLU A 89 -23.59 -13.63 -29.69
C GLU A 89 -23.64 -12.09 -29.73
N PRO A 90 -24.48 -11.46 -28.89
CA PRO A 90 -24.38 -10.03 -28.64
C PRO A 90 -23.03 -9.69 -28.01
N ASP A 91 -22.44 -8.57 -28.41
CA ASP A 91 -21.14 -8.05 -27.94
C ASP A 91 -19.88 -8.83 -28.39
N CYS A 92 -19.96 -9.61 -29.48
CA CYS A 92 -18.85 -10.45 -29.95
C CYS A 92 -17.56 -9.67 -30.28
N ALA A 93 -17.68 -8.47 -30.86
CA ALA A 93 -16.55 -7.61 -31.19
C ALA A 93 -15.88 -7.04 -29.93
N GLU A 94 -16.69 -6.66 -28.93
CA GLU A 94 -16.25 -6.15 -27.65
C GLU A 94 -15.53 -7.24 -26.84
N ILE A 95 -16.05 -8.48 -26.88
CA ILE A 95 -15.41 -9.64 -26.25
C ILE A 95 -14.04 -9.90 -26.88
N GLU A 96 -13.92 -9.85 -28.21
CA GLU A 96 -12.64 -10.02 -28.91
C GLU A 96 -11.61 -8.95 -28.49
N LEU A 97 -12.02 -7.69 -28.43
CA LEU A 97 -11.17 -6.59 -27.97
C LEU A 97 -10.67 -6.82 -26.54
N VAL A 98 -11.57 -7.13 -25.61
CA VAL A 98 -11.23 -7.37 -24.19
C VAL A 98 -10.31 -8.58 -24.04
N LEU A 99 -10.51 -9.66 -24.81
CA LEU A 99 -9.60 -10.81 -24.82
C LEU A 99 -8.21 -10.43 -25.36
N GLY A 100 -8.15 -9.58 -26.38
CA GLY A 100 -6.89 -9.03 -26.90
C GLY A 100 -6.13 -8.20 -25.87
N GLU A 101 -6.83 -7.43 -25.04
CA GLU A 101 -6.22 -6.65 -23.96
C GLU A 101 -5.77 -7.54 -22.78
N LEU A 102 -6.61 -8.48 -22.34
CA LEU A 102 -6.32 -9.37 -21.23
C LEU A 102 -5.14 -10.30 -21.54
N SER A 103 -5.04 -10.80 -22.77
CA SER A 103 -3.89 -11.62 -23.19
C SER A 103 -2.56 -10.85 -23.19
N LYS A 104 -2.58 -9.53 -23.46
CA LYS A 104 -1.39 -8.66 -23.36
C LYS A 104 -1.06 -8.27 -21.92
N SER A 105 -2.09 -8.11 -21.09
CA SER A 105 -1.99 -7.65 -19.69
C SER A 105 -1.73 -8.77 -18.69
N CYS A 106 -1.85 -10.04 -19.14
CA CYS A 106 -1.62 -11.22 -18.31
C CYS A 106 -0.32 -11.07 -17.50
N PRO A 107 -0.38 -11.24 -16.16
CA PRO A 107 0.69 -10.87 -15.25
C PRO A 107 1.88 -11.82 -15.37
N SER A 108 2.65 -11.66 -16.44
CA SER A 108 4.06 -11.99 -16.42
C SER A 108 4.75 -11.02 -15.46
N ASN A 109 5.89 -11.42 -14.89
CA ASN A 109 6.76 -10.58 -14.04
C ASN A 109 7.14 -9.21 -14.66
N THR A 110 6.73 -8.95 -15.90
CA THR A 110 6.83 -7.70 -16.65
C THR A 110 6.23 -6.50 -15.91
N ASN A 111 5.07 -6.61 -15.27
CA ASN A 111 4.44 -5.45 -14.61
C ASN A 111 5.26 -4.94 -13.41
N SER A 112 5.82 -5.84 -12.60
CA SER A 112 6.71 -5.49 -11.48
C SER A 112 8.00 -4.83 -11.99
N THR A 113 8.60 -5.39 -13.04
CA THR A 113 9.80 -4.83 -13.67
C THR A 113 9.55 -3.47 -14.31
N LEU A 114 8.42 -3.27 -15.00
CA LEU A 114 8.04 -1.98 -15.58
C LEU A 114 7.86 -0.91 -14.51
N VAL A 115 7.20 -1.23 -13.39
CA VAL A 115 7.05 -0.30 -12.26
C VAL A 115 8.42 0.04 -11.66
N LYS A 116 9.31 -0.95 -11.49
CA LYS A 116 10.68 -0.72 -11.00
C LYS A 116 11.47 0.16 -11.96
N ASN A 117 11.41 -0.10 -13.27
CA ASN A 117 12.09 0.70 -14.28
C ASN A 117 11.57 2.15 -14.31
N ARG A 118 10.25 2.36 -14.21
CA ARG A 118 9.67 3.70 -14.12
C ARG A 118 10.14 4.45 -12.88
N ARG A 119 10.17 3.78 -11.72
CA ARG A 119 10.69 4.37 -10.47
C ARG A 119 12.18 4.69 -10.57
N TYR A 120 12.95 3.83 -11.23
CA TYR A 120 14.37 4.03 -11.44
C TYR A 120 14.66 5.22 -12.36
N GLU A 121 13.92 5.35 -13.47
CA GLU A 121 14.06 6.51 -14.36
C GLU A 121 13.64 7.82 -13.66
N ALA A 122 12.56 7.82 -12.89
CA ALA A 122 12.18 8.98 -12.09
C ALA A 122 13.28 9.37 -11.08
N MET A 123 13.91 8.37 -10.43
CA MET A 123 15.03 8.61 -9.53
C MET A 123 16.24 9.22 -10.27
N LYS A 124 16.59 8.73 -11.46
CA LYS A 124 17.67 9.32 -12.27
C LYS A 124 17.41 10.77 -12.62
N GLN A 125 16.18 11.11 -13.02
CA GLN A 125 15.79 12.49 -13.30
C GLN A 125 15.97 13.38 -12.07
N MET A 126 15.50 12.93 -10.90
CA MET A 126 15.68 13.66 -9.64
C MET A 126 17.16 13.87 -9.26
N ILE A 127 18.04 12.93 -9.59
CA ILE A 127 19.49 13.06 -9.38
C ILE A 127 20.09 14.05 -10.39
N GLN A 128 19.65 14.03 -11.65
CA GLN A 128 20.15 14.92 -12.69
C GLN A 128 19.78 16.39 -12.44
N ASP A 129 18.56 16.65 -11.97
CA ASP A 129 18.09 18.00 -11.70
C ASP A 129 18.74 18.64 -10.47
N ASP A 130 19.37 17.82 -9.59
CA ASP A 130 20.03 18.18 -8.32
C ASP A 130 19.17 18.97 -7.31
N GLN A 131 17.92 19.27 -7.64
CA GLN A 131 17.01 20.00 -6.75
C GLN A 131 16.55 19.10 -5.61
N TYR A 132 16.13 17.86 -5.90
CA TYR A 132 15.46 16.99 -4.92
C TYR A 132 16.39 16.45 -3.83
N PHE A 133 17.67 16.23 -4.14
CA PHE A 133 18.66 15.67 -3.20
C PHE A 133 19.64 16.72 -2.66
N SER A 134 19.41 18.01 -2.96
CA SER A 134 20.17 19.09 -2.37
C SER A 134 20.03 19.10 -0.84
N GLU A 135 21.09 19.54 -0.17
CA GLU A 135 21.14 19.61 1.30
C GLU A 135 19.99 20.46 1.87
N ILE A 136 19.67 21.58 1.22
CA ILE A 136 18.59 22.49 1.61
C ILE A 136 17.24 21.78 1.53
N GLU A 137 16.96 21.06 0.44
CA GLU A 137 15.69 20.33 0.29
C GLU A 137 15.58 19.14 1.26
N MET A 138 16.71 18.48 1.59
CA MET A 138 16.73 17.47 2.64
C MET A 138 16.39 18.06 4.03
N MET A 139 16.96 19.23 4.35
CA MET A 139 16.67 19.96 5.58
C MET A 139 15.19 20.36 5.66
N LYS A 140 14.61 20.89 4.59
CA LYS A 140 13.19 21.30 4.54
C LYS A 140 12.23 20.13 4.80
N ARG A 141 12.53 18.94 4.26
CA ARG A 141 11.66 17.76 4.43
C ARG A 141 11.66 17.20 5.84
N ASN A 142 12.81 17.18 6.51
CA ASN A 142 12.89 16.72 7.89
C ASN A 142 13.96 17.50 8.68
N PRO A 143 13.59 18.67 9.21
CA PRO A 143 14.52 19.56 9.90
C PRO A 143 15.18 18.92 11.12
N LEU A 144 14.40 18.14 11.89
CA LEU A 144 14.90 17.47 13.09
C LEU A 144 15.95 16.42 12.74
N LEU A 145 15.71 15.60 11.71
CA LEU A 145 16.64 14.55 11.32
C LEU A 145 17.94 15.14 10.77
N TYR A 146 17.82 16.20 9.97
CA TYR A 146 18.96 16.93 9.41
C TYR A 146 19.85 17.49 10.52
N GLU A 147 19.28 18.15 11.53
CA GLU A 147 20.03 18.70 12.67
C GLU A 147 20.85 17.62 13.39
N GLN A 148 20.28 16.43 13.56
CA GLN A 148 20.95 15.33 14.27
C GLN A 148 22.10 14.67 13.51
N LEU A 149 22.01 14.63 12.18
CA LEU A 149 22.95 13.87 11.35
C LEU A 149 23.99 14.77 10.68
N VAL A 150 23.63 16.02 10.41
CA VAL A 150 24.45 16.98 9.67
C VAL A 150 24.60 18.27 10.46
N GLY A 151 23.49 18.92 10.82
CA GLY A 151 23.48 20.28 11.39
C GLY A 151 24.38 20.45 12.62
N GLN A 152 24.34 19.52 13.58
CA GLN A 152 25.15 19.59 14.82
C GLN A 152 26.67 19.55 14.61
N TYR A 153 27.13 19.18 13.41
CA TYR A 153 28.55 19.10 13.06
C TYR A 153 29.02 20.28 12.19
N LEU A 154 28.09 21.13 11.75
CA LEU A 154 28.43 22.32 10.97
C LEU A 154 28.87 23.46 11.89
N THR A 155 29.84 24.22 11.43
CA THR A 155 30.29 25.46 12.06
C THR A 155 29.37 26.63 11.71
N ASP A 156 29.39 27.69 12.52
CA ASP A 156 28.60 28.90 12.28
C ASP A 156 28.92 29.59 10.94
N ASP A 157 30.13 29.40 10.41
CA ASP A 157 30.53 29.86 9.08
C ASP A 157 29.87 29.02 7.98
N GLU A 158 29.94 27.68 8.07
CA GLU A 158 29.32 26.76 7.10
C GLU A 158 27.80 26.89 7.07
N ILE A 159 27.16 27.08 8.23
CA ILE A 159 25.72 27.36 8.32
C ILE A 159 25.36 28.64 7.55
N ARG A 160 26.16 29.71 7.70
CA ARG A 160 25.93 30.97 6.98
C ARG A 160 26.15 30.83 5.48
N GLU A 161 27.11 30.03 5.05
CA GLU A 161 27.33 29.76 3.62
C GLU A 161 26.19 28.94 3.01
N ARG A 162 25.68 27.93 3.74
CA ARG A 162 24.52 27.14 3.32
C ARG A 162 23.26 28.00 3.20
N ASP A 163 22.99 28.83 4.21
CA ASP A 163 21.79 29.69 4.26
C ASP A 163 21.94 30.96 3.42
N LYS A 164 23.08 31.13 2.75
CA LYS A 164 23.32 32.20 1.80
C LYS A 164 22.40 32.02 0.61
N TYR A 165 21.49 32.96 0.49
CA TYR A 165 20.55 33.03 -0.60
C TYR A 165 21.29 33.21 -1.94
N LYS A 166 21.13 32.25 -2.87
CA LYS A 166 21.61 32.41 -4.24
C LYS A 166 20.65 33.35 -4.97
N MET A 167 21.12 34.55 -5.27
CA MET A 167 20.39 35.53 -6.08
C MET A 167 20.51 35.11 -7.55
N ASP A 168 19.75 34.09 -7.95
CA ASP A 168 19.63 33.72 -9.35
C ASP A 168 18.73 34.74 -10.08
N GLU A 169 18.92 34.92 -11.39
CA GLU A 169 18.18 35.91 -12.20
C GLU A 169 16.65 35.74 -12.19
N GLN A 170 16.14 34.60 -11.71
CA GLN A 170 14.71 34.25 -11.68
C GLN A 170 14.08 34.27 -10.27
N VAL A 171 14.75 34.83 -9.26
CA VAL A 171 14.20 34.85 -7.89
C VAL A 171 13.12 35.92 -7.75
N THR A 172 11.87 35.49 -7.55
CA THR A 172 10.74 36.38 -7.25
C THR A 172 10.65 36.66 -5.76
N PHE A 173 10.18 37.85 -5.37
CA PHE A 173 9.98 38.21 -3.94
C PHE A 173 9.12 37.20 -3.17
N VAL A 174 8.09 36.64 -3.81
CA VAL A 174 7.25 35.57 -3.22
C VAL A 174 8.09 34.35 -2.84
N LYS A 175 9.05 33.94 -3.68
CA LYS A 175 9.95 32.83 -3.40
C LYS A 175 10.80 33.10 -2.15
N ILE A 176 11.29 34.34 -2.02
CA ILE A 176 12.06 34.80 -0.85
C ILE A 176 11.23 34.69 0.43
N LEU A 177 9.99 35.17 0.39
CA LEU A 177 9.10 35.11 1.54
C LEU A 177 8.75 33.66 1.94
N MET A 178 8.42 32.83 0.95
CA MET A 178 8.05 31.43 1.20
C MET A 178 9.21 30.66 1.84
N GLU A 179 10.43 30.82 1.33
CA GLU A 179 11.61 30.15 1.89
C GLU A 179 11.97 30.68 3.29
N GLY A 180 11.72 31.97 3.57
CA GLY A 180 11.83 32.51 4.92
C GLY A 180 10.89 31.81 5.90
N ILE A 181 9.61 31.74 5.54
CA ILE A 181 8.57 31.06 6.35
C ILE A 181 8.91 29.57 6.56
N GLU A 182 9.38 28.89 5.51
CA GLU A 182 9.80 27.49 5.58
C GLU A 182 10.97 27.28 6.54
N ARG A 183 11.97 28.17 6.54
CA ARG A 183 13.13 28.11 7.46
C ARG A 183 12.72 28.33 8.90
N ASP A 184 11.92 29.36 9.17
CA ASP A 184 11.45 29.66 10.52
C ASP A 184 10.62 28.50 11.09
N ASN A 185 9.77 27.90 10.25
CA ASN A 185 8.99 26.71 10.62
C ASN A 185 9.90 25.50 10.88
N ALA A 186 10.95 25.31 10.08
CA ALA A 186 11.90 24.22 10.25
C ALA A 186 12.67 24.33 11.58
N GLU A 187 13.11 25.54 11.93
CA GLU A 187 13.80 25.84 13.19
C GLU A 187 12.86 25.67 14.40
N ALA A 188 11.61 26.15 14.30
CA ALA A 188 10.61 25.94 15.34
C ALA A 188 10.32 24.44 15.56
N TYR A 189 10.31 23.63 14.50
CA TYR A 189 10.09 22.19 14.60
C TYR A 189 11.28 21.47 15.24
N SER A 190 12.51 21.79 14.86
CA SER A 190 13.71 21.17 15.44
C SER A 190 13.85 21.51 16.93
N THR A 191 13.67 22.78 17.29
CA THR A 191 13.75 23.26 18.69
C THR A 191 12.68 22.67 19.58
N SER A 192 11.42 22.66 19.14
CA SER A 192 10.30 22.05 19.89
C SER A 192 10.47 20.54 20.06
N ALA A 193 10.94 19.83 19.02
CA ALA A 193 11.19 18.40 19.10
C ALA A 193 12.40 18.06 19.98
N LEU A 194 13.47 18.85 19.94
CA LEU A 194 14.60 18.74 20.85
C LEU A 194 14.18 19.02 22.30
N HIS A 195 13.35 20.04 22.53
CA HIS A 195 12.79 20.35 23.84
C HIS A 195 11.94 19.19 24.38
N ARG A 196 11.05 18.64 23.56
CA ARG A 196 10.24 17.45 23.89
C ARG A 196 11.11 16.25 24.23
N ARG A 197 12.23 16.04 23.52
CA ARG A 197 13.18 14.96 23.82
C ARG A 197 13.96 15.20 25.12
N ARG A 198 14.38 16.42 25.40
CA ARG A 198 15.03 16.79 26.67
C ARG A 198 14.07 16.55 27.84
N LEU A 199 12.82 16.99 27.73
CA LEU A 199 11.76 16.69 28.69
C LEU A 199 11.57 15.18 28.88
N ASN A 200 11.45 14.42 27.80
CA ASN A 200 11.29 12.96 27.87
C ASN A 200 12.50 12.25 28.51
N LYS A 201 13.73 12.73 28.27
CA LYS A 201 14.94 12.23 28.96
C LYS A 201 14.88 12.54 30.45
N CYS A 202 14.54 13.78 30.83
CA CYS A 202 14.40 14.18 32.24
C CYS A 202 13.32 13.35 32.95
N VAL A 203 12.14 13.18 32.33
CA VAL A 203 11.04 12.35 32.87
C VAL A 203 11.48 10.90 33.05
N LYS A 204 12.16 10.30 32.06
CA LYS A 204 12.72 8.95 32.19
C LYS A 204 13.75 8.84 33.32
N LEU A 205 14.60 9.85 33.49
CA LEU A 205 15.60 9.90 34.56
C LEU A 205 14.93 9.98 35.94
N ILE A 206 13.90 10.83 36.08
CA ILE A 206 13.13 10.99 37.32
C ILE A 206 12.40 9.69 37.66
N ILE A 207 11.74 9.03 36.70
CA ILE A 207 11.06 7.75 36.92
C ILE A 207 12.07 6.65 37.33
N SER A 208 13.25 6.62 36.70
CA SER A 208 14.33 5.69 37.05
C SER A 208 14.85 5.93 38.47
N LEU A 209 15.13 7.19 38.83
CA LEU A 209 15.55 7.58 40.18
C LEU A 209 14.49 7.25 41.24
N ALA A 210 13.21 7.53 40.96
CA ALA A 210 12.10 7.19 41.85
C ALA A 210 11.94 5.68 42.04
N SER A 211 12.11 4.90 40.96
CA SER A 211 12.08 3.44 41.02
C SER A 211 13.24 2.86 41.83
N ASN A 212 14.44 3.42 41.69
CA ASN A 212 15.61 3.02 42.47
C ASN A 212 15.48 3.40 43.95
N CYS A 213 14.91 4.58 44.26
CA CYS A 213 14.61 5.01 45.63
C CYS A 213 13.54 4.13 46.30
N CYS A 214 12.57 3.63 45.54
CA CYS A 214 11.59 2.66 46.04
C CYS A 214 12.23 1.30 46.35
N LYS A 215 13.17 0.85 45.51
CA LYS A 215 13.92 -0.40 45.74
C LYS A 215 14.83 -0.31 46.97
N THR A 216 15.53 0.80 47.20
CA THR A 216 16.38 0.97 48.39
C THR A 216 15.57 1.07 49.69
N ASN A 217 14.38 1.69 49.66
CA ASN A 217 13.47 1.73 50.81
C ASN A 217 12.77 0.39 51.14
N GLN A 218 12.74 -0.57 50.20
CA GLN A 218 12.32 -1.95 50.50
C GLN A 218 13.44 -2.77 51.16
N VAL A 219 14.72 -2.46 50.88
CA VAL A 219 15.86 -3.11 51.54
C VAL A 219 15.96 -2.66 53.00
N HIS A 220 15.84 -1.36 53.29
CA HIS A 220 15.86 -0.87 54.68
C HIS A 220 14.68 -1.37 55.53
N ARG A 221 13.48 -1.54 54.96
CA ARG A 221 12.33 -2.12 55.70
C ARG A 221 12.45 -3.62 55.98
N ASN A 222 13.30 -4.35 55.25
CA ASN A 222 13.54 -5.77 55.49
C ASN A 222 14.72 -6.04 56.44
N GLU A 223 15.61 -5.07 56.67
CA GLU A 223 16.69 -5.19 57.66
C GLU A 223 16.22 -4.89 59.09
N ASP A 224 15.17 -4.09 59.28
CA ASP A 224 14.62 -3.77 60.61
C ASP A 224 13.74 -4.87 61.24
N VAL A 225 13.49 -6.00 60.54
CA VAL A 225 12.63 -7.10 61.04
C VAL A 225 13.43 -8.30 61.59
N HIS A 226 14.76 -8.25 61.62
CA HIS A 226 15.61 -9.35 62.15
C HIS A 226 16.44 -9.02 63.39
N GLY A 227 16.20 -7.87 64.04
CA GLY A 227 16.86 -7.47 65.27
C GLY A 227 16.01 -7.61 66.53
N ASN A 228 15.40 -8.77 66.80
CA ASN A 228 14.97 -9.15 68.16
C ASN A 228 14.56 -10.63 68.21
N VAL A 229 15.56 -11.52 68.33
CA VAL A 229 15.36 -12.85 68.91
C VAL A 229 16.31 -12.96 70.09
N CYS A 230 15.69 -13.05 71.26
CA CYS A 230 16.33 -13.27 72.54
C CYS A 230 17.16 -14.56 72.53
N LYS A 231 18.40 -14.46 73.02
CA LYS A 231 18.96 -15.32 74.09
C LYS A 231 20.21 -14.66 74.65
#